data_AF-A0A2A4J9Z0-F1
#
_entry.id   AF-A0A2A4J9Z0-F1
#
_cell.length_a   1.000
_cell.length_b   1.000
_cell.length_c   1.000
_cell.angle_alpha   90.00
_cell.angle_beta   90.00
_cell.angle_gamma   90.00
#
_symmetry.space_group_name_H-M   'P 1'
#
loop_
_entity.id
_entity.type
_entity.pdbx_description
1 polymer ?
#
loop_
_entity_poly.entity_id
_entity_poly.type
_entity_poly.pdbx_seq_one_letter_code
_entity_poly.pdbx_strand_id
1 'polypeptide(L)'
;MQVVVFLSVICVGLVAGLHVQAGPQMTDAQLDQTLADKNTMQRHIKCALGEGPCDPVGRRLRTLAPLVLRGACPQCSMQETRQIRRTLAFVQRNYPWEWAKIVRQYG
;
A
#
# COMPACT_ATOMS: atom_id res chain seq x y z
N MET A 1 -24.96 -0.37 -46.52
CA MET A 1 -24.91 -0.22 -45.06
C MET A 1 -24.42 -1.52 -44.43
N GLN A 2 -23.09 -1.73 -44.32
CA GLN A 2 -22.46 -2.81 -43.51
C GLN A 2 -20.91 -2.75 -43.49
N VAL A 3 -20.26 -1.63 -43.85
CA VAL A 3 -18.78 -1.56 -44.02
C VAL A 3 -18.09 -0.58 -43.07
N VAL A 4 -18.81 0.02 -42.11
CA VAL A 4 -18.25 1.05 -41.20
C VAL A 4 -17.74 0.48 -39.86
N VAL A 5 -17.96 -0.81 -39.59
CA VAL A 5 -17.65 -1.41 -38.27
C VAL A 5 -16.22 -1.99 -38.18
N PHE A 6 -15.50 -2.15 -39.29
CA PHE A 6 -14.18 -2.79 -39.29
C PHE A 6 -12.97 -1.84 -39.25
N LEU A 7 -13.17 -0.52 -39.36
CA LEU A 7 -12.07 0.46 -39.40
C LEU A 7 -11.81 1.21 -38.08
N SER A 8 -12.52 0.88 -36.99
CA SER A 8 -12.28 1.47 -35.66
C SER A 8 -11.37 0.63 -34.75
N VAL A 9 -10.95 -0.56 -35.19
CA VAL A 9 -10.26 -1.56 -34.34
C VAL A 9 -8.74 -1.32 -34.19
N ILE A 10 -8.17 -0.27 -34.79
CA ILE A 10 -6.70 -0.07 -34.79
C ILE A 10 -6.20 1.02 -33.81
N CYS A 11 -7.07 1.76 -33.12
CA CYS A 11 -6.64 2.86 -32.23
C CYS A 11 -6.87 2.64 -30.71
N VAL A 12 -6.96 1.39 -30.23
CA VAL A 12 -6.92 1.11 -28.77
C VAL A 12 -5.60 0.46 -28.39
N GLY A 13 -4.51 1.03 -28.91
CA GLY A 13 -3.17 0.46 -28.82
C GLY A 13 -2.09 1.47 -28.45
N LEU A 14 -2.37 2.55 -27.72
CA LEU A 14 -1.30 3.35 -27.08
C LEU A 14 -1.80 4.39 -26.05
N VAL A 15 -2.61 3.98 -25.08
CA VAL A 15 -2.72 4.76 -23.83
C VAL A 15 -2.48 3.85 -22.65
N ALA A 16 -1.26 3.30 -22.57
CA ALA A 16 -0.68 2.92 -21.29
C ALA A 16 -0.34 4.20 -20.52
N GLY A 17 -1.36 5.00 -20.23
CA GLY A 17 -1.26 6.04 -19.21
C GLY A 17 -0.94 5.33 -17.91
N LEU A 18 0.03 5.84 -17.16
CA LEU A 18 0.32 5.43 -15.80
C LEU A 18 -0.98 5.44 -15.00
N HIS A 19 -1.64 4.28 -14.87
CA HIS A 19 -2.71 4.12 -13.91
C HIS A 19 -2.01 4.15 -12.54
N VAL A 20 -1.86 5.36 -11.99
CA VAL A 20 -1.66 5.56 -10.55
C VAL A 20 -2.89 4.92 -9.91
N GLN A 21 -2.78 3.64 -9.56
CA GLN A 21 -3.78 2.97 -8.74
C GLN A 21 -3.76 3.69 -7.40
N ALA A 22 -4.68 4.64 -7.27
CA ALA A 22 -5.04 5.22 -5.99
C ALA A 22 -5.34 4.03 -5.06
N GLY A 23 -4.54 3.90 -4.00
CA GLY A 23 -4.78 2.87 -3.00
C GLY A 23 -6.18 3.02 -2.40
N PRO A 24 -6.69 1.98 -1.73
CA PRO A 24 -7.94 2.09 -0.98
C PRO A 24 -7.86 3.30 -0.04
N GLN A 25 -8.77 4.25 -0.25
CA GLN A 25 -8.82 5.51 0.50
C GLN A 25 -9.43 5.20 1.88
N MET A 26 -8.65 5.34 2.95
CA MET A 26 -9.12 5.15 4.32
C MET A 26 -9.18 6.50 5.03
N THR A 27 -10.23 6.75 5.81
CA THR A 27 -10.25 7.90 6.73
C THR A 27 -9.32 7.69 7.91
N ASP A 28 -8.91 8.76 8.58
CA ASP A 28 -8.04 8.65 9.77
C ASP A 28 -8.72 7.89 10.91
N ALA A 29 -10.05 8.00 11.06
CA ALA A 29 -10.80 7.23 12.05
C ALA A 29 -10.77 5.71 11.77
N GLN A 30 -10.92 5.33 10.49
CA GLN A 30 -10.81 3.92 10.08
C GLN A 30 -9.39 3.39 10.26
N LEU A 31 -8.37 4.23 10.00
CA LEU A 31 -7.00 3.87 10.30
C LEU A 31 -6.82 3.60 11.78
N ASP A 32 -7.29 4.49 12.66
CA ASP A 32 -7.14 4.33 14.10
C ASP A 32 -7.84 3.08 14.62
N GLN A 33 -9.03 2.76 14.09
CA GLN A 33 -9.72 1.51 14.40
C GLN A 33 -8.93 0.28 13.93
N THR A 34 -8.30 0.35 12.76
CA THR A 34 -7.46 -0.74 12.21
C THR A 34 -6.18 -0.92 13.04
N LEU A 35 -5.55 0.18 13.46
CA LEU A 35 -4.36 0.15 14.31
C LEU A 35 -4.66 -0.40 15.71
N ALA A 36 -5.85 -0.09 16.24
CA ALA A 36 -6.31 -0.60 17.53
C ALA A 36 -6.63 -2.10 17.50
N ASP A 37 -6.99 -2.66 16.34
CA ASP A 37 -7.20 -4.10 16.21
C ASP A 37 -5.87 -4.87 16.12
N LYS A 38 -5.47 -5.42 17.27
CA LYS A 38 -4.26 -6.24 17.41
C LYS A 38 -4.22 -7.43 16.44
N ASN A 39 -5.34 -8.08 16.16
CA ASN A 39 -5.37 -9.24 15.26
C ASN A 39 -5.10 -8.82 13.82
N THR A 40 -5.65 -7.69 13.40
CA THR A 40 -5.42 -7.13 12.07
C THR A 40 -3.99 -6.60 11.92
N MET A 41 -3.46 -5.90 12.93
CA MET A 41 -2.06 -5.46 12.94
C MET A 41 -1.07 -6.63 12.87
N GLN A 42 -1.30 -7.70 13.64
CA GLN A 42 -0.45 -8.90 13.56
C GLN A 42 -0.47 -9.54 12.16
N ARG A 43 -1.63 -9.57 11.49
CA ARG A 43 -1.73 -10.05 10.10
C ARG A 43 -0.94 -9.17 9.14
N HIS A 44 -1.05 -7.85 9.24
CA HIS A 44 -0.30 -6.92 8.40
C HIS A 44 1.22 -6.98 8.66
N ILE A 45 1.65 -7.14 9.91
CA ILE A 45 3.07 -7.33 10.26
C ILE A 45 3.61 -8.63 9.67
N LYS A 46 2.89 -9.75 9.83
CA LYS A 46 3.28 -11.02 9.20
C LYS A 46 3.35 -10.91 7.68
N CYS A 47 2.39 -10.23 7.07
CA CYS A 47 2.41 -9.92 5.64
C CYS A 47 3.67 -9.13 5.24
N ALA A 48 4.04 -8.09 6.02
CA ALA A 48 5.23 -7.27 5.77
C ALA A 48 6.52 -8.10 5.85
N LEU A 49 6.59 -9.05 6.79
CA LEU A 49 7.71 -9.99 6.95
C LEU A 49 7.68 -11.17 5.96
N GLY A 50 6.59 -11.36 5.21
CA GLY A 50 6.40 -12.53 4.35
C GLY A 50 6.09 -13.82 5.12
N GLU A 51 5.73 -13.73 6.39
CA GLU A 51 5.39 -14.84 7.28
C GLU A 51 3.89 -15.22 7.23
N GLY A 52 3.10 -14.64 6.32
CA GLY A 52 1.66 -14.90 6.24
C GLY A 52 0.95 -14.25 5.04
N PRO A 53 -0.35 -14.52 4.88
CA PRO A 53 -1.14 -13.98 3.78
C PRO A 53 -1.29 -12.47 3.92
N CYS A 54 -1.24 -11.79 2.78
CA CYS A 54 -1.48 -10.36 2.67
C CYS A 54 -2.85 -10.10 2.06
N ASP A 55 -3.61 -9.19 2.64
CA ASP A 55 -4.78 -8.56 2.03
C ASP A 55 -4.34 -7.43 1.05
N PRO A 56 -5.25 -6.85 0.24
CA PRO A 56 -4.90 -5.78 -0.70
C PRO A 56 -4.25 -4.56 -0.02
N VAL A 57 -4.73 -4.19 1.18
CA VAL A 57 -4.17 -3.06 1.95
C VAL A 57 -2.78 -3.41 2.47
N GLY A 58 -2.61 -4.59 3.07
CA GLY A 58 -1.32 -5.07 3.53
C GLY A 58 -0.27 -5.18 2.41
N ARG A 59 -0.66 -5.63 1.20
CA ARG A 59 0.24 -5.64 0.03
C ARG A 59 0.67 -4.23 -0.37
N ARG A 60 -0.28 -3.30 -0.43
CA ARG A 60 0.00 -1.89 -0.72
C ARG A 60 0.96 -1.31 0.32
N LEU A 61 0.66 -1.52 1.61
CA LEU A 61 1.51 -1.06 2.71
C LEU A 61 2.92 -1.66 2.64
N ARG A 62 3.05 -2.95 2.36
CA ARG A 62 4.35 -3.62 2.22
C ARG A 62 5.19 -3.03 1.09
N THR A 63 4.58 -2.64 -0.03
CA THR A 63 5.29 -1.99 -1.15
C THR A 63 5.68 -0.55 -0.82
N LEU A 64 4.81 0.21 -0.14
CA LEU A 64 5.00 1.63 0.10
C LEU A 64 5.83 1.94 1.35
N ALA A 65 5.73 1.12 2.40
CA ALA A 65 6.41 1.35 3.68
C ALA A 65 7.93 1.50 3.53
N PRO A 66 8.66 0.68 2.75
CA PRO A 66 10.10 0.86 2.52
C PRO A 66 10.43 2.19 1.84
N LEU A 67 9.57 2.68 0.94
CA LEU A 67 9.76 3.96 0.27
C LEU A 67 9.60 5.12 1.25
N VAL A 68 8.56 5.06 2.09
CA VAL A 68 8.33 6.05 3.15
C VAL A 68 9.45 6.05 4.18
N LEU A 69 10.01 4.88 4.54
CA LEU A 69 11.17 4.74 5.42
C LEU A 69 12.42 5.41 4.86
N ARG A 70 12.65 5.31 3.55
CA ARG A 70 13.78 5.95 2.84
C ARG A 70 13.61 7.46 2.63
N GLY A 71 12.46 8.01 3.02
CA GLY A 71 12.19 9.44 3.01
C GLY A 71 11.39 9.96 1.80
N ALA A 72 11.12 9.15 0.78
CA ALA A 72 10.37 9.58 -0.39
C ALA A 72 9.46 8.48 -0.95
N CYS A 73 8.17 8.79 -1.12
CA CYS A 73 7.21 7.93 -1.79
C CYS A 73 6.50 8.68 -2.92
N PRO A 74 7.03 8.66 -4.16
CA PRO A 74 6.43 9.38 -5.30
C PRO A 74 5.08 8.80 -5.75
N GLN A 75 4.80 7.56 -5.33
CA GLN A 75 3.59 6.81 -5.67
C GLN A 75 2.52 6.84 -4.57
N CYS A 76 2.79 7.55 -3.47
CA CYS A 76 1.85 7.76 -2.36
C CYS A 76 1.15 9.11 -2.51
N SER A 77 -0.14 9.15 -2.20
CA SER A 77 -0.82 10.41 -1.90
C SER A 77 -0.31 11.02 -0.59
N MET A 78 -0.59 12.32 -0.37
CA MET A 78 -0.25 12.98 0.91
C MET A 78 -0.93 12.31 2.11
N GLN A 79 -2.16 11.84 1.92
CA GLN A 79 -2.90 11.09 2.93
C GLN A 79 -2.24 9.73 3.19
N GLU A 80 -2.00 8.91 2.17
CA GLU A 80 -1.30 7.62 2.34
C GLU A 80 0.05 7.79 3.04
N THR A 81 0.84 8.80 2.66
CA THR A 81 2.14 9.06 3.30
C THR A 81 1.98 9.34 4.80
N ARG A 82 0.99 10.16 5.18
CA ARG A 82 0.70 10.46 6.59
C ARG A 82 0.25 9.22 7.34
N GLN A 83 -0.62 8.41 6.73
CA GLN A 83 -1.14 7.18 7.33
C GLN A 83 -0.04 6.13 7.51
N ILE A 84 0.78 5.90 6.48
CA ILE A 84 1.93 4.98 6.55
C ILE A 84 2.89 5.43 7.66
N ARG A 85 3.25 6.71 7.74
CA ARG A 85 4.10 7.23 8.83
C ARG A 85 3.50 6.95 10.21
N ARG A 86 2.19 7.15 10.37
CA ARG A 86 1.48 6.87 11.62
C ARG A 86 1.49 5.37 11.95
N THR A 87 1.25 4.52 10.96
CA THR A 87 1.33 3.06 11.11
C THR A 87 2.74 2.62 11.50
N LEU A 88 3.78 3.14 10.84
CA LEU A 88 5.18 2.83 11.16
C LEU A 88 5.52 3.26 12.59
N ALA A 89 5.13 4.48 13.01
CA ALA A 89 5.33 4.96 14.37
C ALA A 89 4.56 4.10 15.40
N PHE A 90 3.36 3.64 15.07
CA PHE A 90 2.59 2.74 15.92
C PHE A 90 3.26 1.37 16.07
N VAL A 91 3.75 0.79 14.97
CA VAL A 91 4.47 -0.50 14.97
C VAL A 91 5.76 -0.38 15.77
N GLN A 92 6.53 0.68 15.59
CA GLN A 92 7.77 0.93 16.35
C GLN A 92 7.53 0.99 17.87
N ARG A 93 6.42 1.60 18.31
CA ARG A 93 6.09 1.74 19.73
C ARG A 93 5.48 0.48 20.35
N ASN A 94 4.64 -0.23 19.62
CA ASN A 94 3.84 -1.35 20.16
C ASN A 94 4.40 -2.74 19.82
N TYR A 95 5.22 -2.86 18.78
CA TYR A 95 5.77 -4.12 18.25
C TYR A 95 7.28 -3.98 17.97
N PRO A 96 8.11 -3.68 18.99
CA PRO A 96 9.53 -3.35 18.78
C PRO A 96 10.35 -4.52 18.22
N TRP A 97 9.97 -5.76 18.53
CA TRP A 97 10.65 -6.96 18.02
C TRP A 97 10.41 -7.16 16.52
N GLU A 98 9.16 -7.07 16.09
CA GLU A 98 8.79 -7.17 14.69
C GLU A 98 9.28 -5.97 13.90
N TRP A 99 9.27 -4.77 14.51
CA TRP A 99 9.88 -3.59 13.94
C TRP A 99 11.36 -3.80 13.61
N ALA A 100 12.14 -4.39 14.52
CA ALA A 100 13.55 -4.69 14.28
C ALA A 100 13.75 -5.64 13.08
N LYS A 101 12.85 -6.61 12.90
CA LYS A 101 12.86 -7.48 11.71
C LYS A 101 12.54 -6.70 10.42
N ILE A 102 11.51 -5.86 10.45
CA ILE A 102 11.11 -5.03 9.30
C ILE A 102 12.26 -4.10 8.88
N VAL A 103 12.87 -3.41 9.83
CA VAL A 103 14.02 -2.52 9.55
C VAL A 103 15.21 -3.31 9.01
N ARG A 104 15.49 -4.51 9.54
CA ARG A 104 16.55 -5.36 8.99
C ARG A 104 16.29 -5.78 7.54
N GLN A 105 15.01 -5.96 7.17
CA GLN A 105 14.63 -6.44 5.83
C GLN A 105 14.52 -5.31 4.80
N TYR A 106 14.08 -4.11 5.22
CA TYR A 106 13.73 -3.01 4.31
C TYR A 106 14.50 -1.71 4.53
N GLY A 107 15.16 -1.56 5.69
CA GLY A 107 15.95 -0.39 6.09
C GLY A 107 17.25 -0.25 5.33
#